data_AF-F3QRA5-F1
#
_entry.id   AF-F3QRA5-F1
#
_cell.length_a   1.000
_cell.length_b   1.000
_cell.length_c   1.000
_cell.angle_alpha   90.00
_cell.angle_beta   90.00
_cell.angle_gamma   90.00
#
_symmetry.space_group_name_H-M   'P 1'
#
loop_
_entity.id
_entity.type
_entity.pdbx_description
1 polymer ?
#
loop_
_entity_poly.entity_id
_entity_poly.type
_entity_poly.pdbx_seq_one_letter_code
_entity_poly.pdbx_strand_id
1 'polypeptide(L)'
;MAEILYFCCWRVLFFQIKSIMDAYRPKQRITLSFAKRNGRNCIAAAYGGDEALRQSLSCEPSAIITGDTAYLPAEDFVLAEFLDRYVKMAFIDYSAIKETAPRKEEDKRPPLPEGYLEKLQQVRYSDHTVRVYTSYFRDFQQHFEGRKIETVTPGEINDYLLYLIHEKNISSCQQNQRINAIKFYYEKVLGQERRCYKVNRAKREKTLPDVLSKEEIKKILDVTVTDLRFFCMFSILYSAGLRISELLELKPGDINESLSLIRVRQGKGKKDRYTLLSRPLMKKLTKYNRLYKPKVWFFEQRP
;
A
#
# COMPACT_ATOMS: atom_id res chain seq x y z
N MET A 1 19.41 -24.92 5.64
CA MET A 1 18.10 -24.80 4.95
C MET A 1 17.33 -23.51 5.28
N ALA A 2 17.54 -22.87 6.45
CA ALA A 2 16.91 -21.58 6.78
C ALA A 2 17.63 -20.32 6.22
N GLU A 3 18.86 -20.45 5.71
CA GLU A 3 19.64 -19.33 5.16
C GLU A 3 19.24 -18.93 3.72
N ILE A 4 18.53 -19.78 2.98
CA ILE A 4 18.19 -19.54 1.58
C ILE A 4 16.90 -18.68 1.43
N LEU A 5 15.99 -18.71 2.43
CA LEU A 5 14.77 -17.90 2.38
C LEU A 5 14.98 -16.43 2.80
N TYR A 6 15.89 -16.16 3.74
CA TYR A 6 16.23 -14.78 4.15
C TYR A 6 16.94 -14.02 3.03
N PHE A 7 17.81 -14.70 2.28
CA PHE A 7 18.47 -14.11 1.11
C PHE A 7 17.48 -13.77 -0.01
N CYS A 8 16.37 -14.51 -0.16
CA CYS A 8 15.40 -14.28 -1.22
C CYS A 8 14.49 -13.08 -0.93
N CYS A 9 14.04 -12.90 0.32
CA CYS A 9 13.16 -11.78 0.68
C CYS A 9 13.90 -10.43 0.71
N TRP A 10 15.16 -10.43 1.17
CA TRP A 10 15.95 -9.20 1.29
C TRP A 10 16.61 -8.79 -0.03
N ARG A 11 16.97 -9.74 -0.89
CA ARG A 11 17.40 -9.44 -2.26
C ARG A 11 16.24 -8.89 -3.07
N VAL A 12 15.00 -9.36 -2.88
CA VAL A 12 13.81 -8.75 -3.52
C VAL A 12 13.54 -7.35 -2.99
N LEU A 13 13.66 -7.09 -1.68
CA LEU A 13 13.47 -5.75 -1.12
C LEU A 13 14.58 -4.76 -1.55
N PHE A 14 15.84 -5.19 -1.56
CA PHE A 14 16.97 -4.37 -1.99
C PHE A 14 16.96 -4.15 -3.51
N PHE A 15 16.53 -5.14 -4.30
CA PHE A 15 16.33 -4.99 -5.74
C PHE A 15 15.12 -4.12 -6.04
N GLN A 16 14.04 -4.19 -5.26
CA GLN A 16 12.93 -3.24 -5.33
C GLN A 16 13.37 -1.83 -4.95
N ILE A 17 14.15 -1.64 -3.88
CA ILE A 17 14.63 -0.31 -3.47
C ILE A 17 15.60 0.27 -4.52
N LYS A 18 16.52 -0.55 -5.05
CA LYS A 18 17.46 -0.13 -6.11
C LYS A 18 16.74 0.14 -7.43
N SER A 19 15.74 -0.67 -7.78
CA SER A 19 14.86 -0.48 -8.95
C SER A 19 13.95 0.75 -8.79
N ILE A 20 13.43 1.00 -7.59
CA ILE A 20 12.66 2.20 -7.24
C ILE A 20 13.57 3.44 -7.33
N MET A 21 14.84 3.35 -6.97
CA MET A 21 15.77 4.50 -7.01
C MET A 21 16.42 4.76 -8.37
N ASP A 22 16.70 3.72 -9.16
CA ASP A 22 17.08 3.90 -10.57
C ASP A 22 15.93 4.49 -11.40
N ALA A 23 14.68 4.39 -10.91
CA ALA A 23 13.53 5.11 -11.45
C ALA A 23 13.48 6.61 -11.06
N TYR A 24 14.35 7.10 -10.16
CA TYR A 24 14.38 8.48 -9.65
C TYR A 24 15.52 9.34 -10.21
N ARG A 25 16.27 8.87 -11.22
CA ARG A 25 16.96 9.79 -12.13
C ARG A 25 15.91 10.51 -12.98
N PRO A 26 16.11 11.77 -13.39
CA PRO A 26 15.20 12.44 -14.32
C PRO A 26 15.22 11.69 -15.65
N LYS A 27 14.32 10.70 -15.79
CA LYS A 27 14.08 10.00 -17.04
C LYS A 27 13.23 10.90 -17.92
N GLN A 28 13.58 10.95 -19.20
CA GLN A 28 12.77 11.54 -20.25
C GLN A 28 11.37 10.93 -20.23
N ARG A 29 10.33 11.68 -20.62
CA ARG A 29 8.93 11.21 -20.54
C ARG A 29 8.41 10.83 -21.92
N ILE A 30 7.93 9.60 -22.06
CA ILE A 30 7.13 9.18 -23.21
C ILE A 30 5.68 9.17 -22.78
N THR A 31 4.81 9.93 -23.46
CA THR A 31 3.36 9.94 -23.19
C THR A 31 2.64 9.16 -24.29
N LEU A 32 1.95 8.09 -23.90
CA LEU A 32 1.17 7.24 -24.81
C LEU A 32 -0.28 7.70 -24.82
N SER A 33 -0.85 7.85 -26.01
CA SER A 33 -2.24 8.27 -26.22
C SER A 33 -2.87 7.56 -27.42
N PHE A 34 -4.19 7.41 -27.44
CA PHE A 34 -4.90 6.90 -28.61
C PHE A 34 -4.98 7.97 -29.71
N ALA A 35 -4.64 7.59 -30.94
CA ALA A 35 -4.74 8.44 -32.13
C ALA A 35 -5.38 7.66 -33.29
N LYS A 36 -5.95 8.38 -34.25
CA LYS A 36 -6.44 7.80 -35.52
C LYS A 36 -5.69 8.44 -36.67
N ARG A 37 -5.10 7.62 -37.54
CA ARG A 37 -4.38 8.09 -38.73
C ARG A 37 -4.80 7.25 -39.92
N ASN A 38 -5.23 7.91 -41.01
CA ASN A 38 -5.70 7.27 -42.25
C ASN A 38 -6.77 6.17 -42.01
N GLY A 39 -7.68 6.39 -41.06
CA GLY A 39 -8.73 5.44 -40.72
C GLY A 39 -8.31 4.24 -39.86
N ARG A 40 -7.02 4.11 -39.50
CA ARG A 40 -6.50 3.06 -38.60
C ARG A 40 -6.28 3.61 -37.19
N ASN A 41 -6.50 2.76 -36.19
CA ASN A 41 -6.22 3.09 -34.79
C ASN A 41 -4.72 2.95 -34.53
N CYS A 42 -4.12 3.97 -33.94
CA CYS A 42 -2.70 4.02 -33.62
C CYS A 42 -2.50 4.48 -32.19
N ILE A 43 -1.37 4.13 -31.60
CA ILE A 43 -0.90 4.64 -30.32
C ILE A 43 0.18 5.67 -30.60
N ALA A 44 -0.07 6.90 -30.19
CA ALA A 44 0.85 8.02 -30.32
C ALA A 44 1.74 8.07 -29.07
N ALA A 45 3.04 7.88 -29.28
CA ALA A 45 4.10 7.99 -28.29
C ALA A 45 4.82 9.34 -28.46
N ALA A 46 4.44 10.34 -27.66
CA ALA A 46 5.08 11.64 -27.65
C ALA A 46 6.32 11.62 -26.75
N TYR A 47 7.49 11.94 -27.31
CA TYR A 47 8.80 11.83 -26.64
C TYR A 47 9.52 13.17 -26.48
N GLY A 48 8.88 14.29 -26.83
CA GLY A 48 9.34 15.64 -26.48
C GLY A 48 10.67 16.09 -27.12
N GLY A 49 11.06 15.51 -28.25
CA GLY A 49 12.21 15.95 -29.04
C GLY A 49 13.57 15.33 -28.66
N ASP A 50 13.62 14.30 -27.80
CA ASP A 50 14.85 13.57 -27.50
C ASP A 50 15.32 12.71 -28.69
N GLU A 51 16.53 12.96 -29.17
CA GLU A 51 17.15 12.28 -30.30
C GLU A 51 17.45 10.79 -30.01
N ALA A 52 17.79 10.43 -28.76
CA ALA A 52 18.06 9.04 -28.38
C ALA A 52 16.76 8.21 -28.34
N LEU A 53 15.66 8.82 -27.88
CA LEU A 53 14.33 8.20 -27.93
C LEU A 53 13.80 8.13 -29.37
N ARG A 54 14.04 9.17 -30.18
CA ARG A 54 13.68 9.19 -31.60
C ARG A 54 14.34 8.05 -32.37
N GLN A 55 15.65 7.85 -32.21
CA GLN A 55 16.37 6.74 -32.85
C GLN A 55 15.80 5.39 -32.41
N SER A 56 15.55 5.24 -31.11
CA SER A 56 15.06 3.98 -30.55
C SER A 56 13.60 3.66 -30.94
N LEU A 57 12.75 4.68 -31.10
CA LEU A 57 11.37 4.53 -31.59
C LEU A 57 11.31 4.38 -33.12
N SER A 58 12.33 4.83 -33.85
CA SER A 58 12.43 4.65 -35.30
C SER A 58 12.77 3.22 -35.72
N CYS A 59 13.34 2.44 -34.81
CA CYS A 59 13.66 1.03 -35.02
C CYS A 59 12.45 0.10 -34.80
N GLU A 60 11.31 0.63 -34.34
CA GLU A 60 10.09 -0.16 -34.15
C GLU A 60 9.45 -0.51 -35.50
N PRO A 61 9.06 -1.78 -35.72
CA PRO A 61 8.42 -2.20 -36.95
C PRO A 61 7.09 -1.44 -37.13
N SER A 62 6.87 -0.90 -38.33
CA SER A 62 5.67 -0.13 -38.70
C SER A 62 5.47 1.20 -37.94
N ALA A 63 6.48 1.71 -37.23
CA ALA A 63 6.41 3.01 -36.58
C ALA A 63 6.54 4.16 -37.58
N ILE A 64 5.59 5.10 -37.56
CA ILE A 64 5.65 6.33 -38.37
C ILE A 64 5.98 7.49 -37.45
N ILE A 65 7.13 8.13 -37.64
CA ILE A 65 7.51 9.31 -36.88
C ILE A 65 6.99 10.56 -37.58
N THR A 66 6.35 11.47 -36.84
CA THR A 66 5.95 12.79 -37.34
C THR A 66 6.21 13.82 -36.25
N GLY A 67 7.21 14.68 -36.46
CA GLY A 67 7.70 15.59 -35.43
C GLY A 67 8.22 14.83 -34.21
N ASP A 68 7.77 15.22 -33.02
CA ASP A 68 8.16 14.66 -31.73
C ASP A 68 7.26 13.51 -31.25
N THR A 69 6.51 12.89 -32.17
CA THR A 69 5.57 11.81 -31.88
C THR A 69 5.79 10.63 -32.82
N ALA A 70 5.95 9.44 -32.25
CA ALA A 70 5.95 8.18 -32.97
C ALA A 70 4.54 7.56 -32.95
N TYR A 71 4.04 7.13 -34.10
CA TYR A 71 2.73 6.49 -34.24
C TYR A 71 2.93 4.99 -34.49
N LEU A 72 2.41 4.19 -33.57
CA LEU A 72 2.49 2.72 -33.60
C LEU A 72 1.10 2.17 -33.95
N PRO A 73 0.95 1.21 -34.88
CA PRO A 73 -0.33 0.57 -35.14
C PRO A 73 -0.88 -0.11 -33.88
N ALA A 74 -2.14 0.11 -33.54
CA ALA A 74 -2.72 -0.47 -32.33
C ALA A 74 -2.88 -2.01 -32.41
N GLU A 75 -2.92 -2.57 -33.63
CA GLU A 75 -3.04 -4.00 -33.90
C GLU A 75 -1.81 -4.80 -33.45
N ASP A 76 -0.62 -4.21 -33.60
CA ASP A 76 0.67 -4.84 -33.28
C ASP A 76 1.24 -4.36 -31.93
N PHE A 77 0.53 -3.46 -31.22
CA PHE A 77 1.04 -2.84 -30.02
C PHE A 77 0.70 -3.64 -28.76
N VAL A 78 1.73 -4.19 -28.11
CA VAL A 78 1.62 -4.82 -26.79
C VAL A 78 2.25 -3.91 -25.74
N LEU A 79 1.43 -3.37 -24.83
CA LEU A 79 1.88 -2.45 -23.77
C LEU A 79 3.00 -3.05 -22.91
N ALA A 80 2.92 -4.33 -22.56
CA ALA A 80 3.92 -4.98 -21.72
C ALA A 80 5.31 -5.00 -22.37
N GLU A 81 5.38 -5.34 -23.66
CA GLU A 81 6.64 -5.37 -24.41
C GLU A 81 7.23 -3.98 -24.58
N PHE A 82 6.39 -2.98 -24.83
CA PHE A 82 6.79 -1.58 -24.91
C PHE A 82 7.35 -1.08 -23.56
N LEU A 83 6.70 -1.44 -22.45
CA LEU A 83 7.20 -1.10 -21.11
C LEU A 83 8.57 -1.73 -20.87
N ASP A 84 8.74 -3.03 -21.10
CA ASP A 84 10.02 -3.73 -20.87
C ASP A 84 11.19 -3.12 -21.66
N ARG A 85 10.93 -2.69 -22.89
CA ARG A 85 11.92 -2.11 -23.79
C ARG A 85 12.34 -0.70 -23.36
N TYR A 86 11.39 0.15 -22.96
CA TYR A 86 11.65 1.58 -22.76
C TYR A 86 11.69 2.04 -21.29
N VAL A 87 11.25 1.23 -20.31
CA VAL A 87 11.18 1.62 -18.87
C VAL A 87 12.55 1.97 -18.27
N LYS A 88 13.64 1.45 -18.84
CA LYS A 88 15.01 1.78 -18.41
C LYS A 88 15.44 3.17 -18.90
N MET A 89 14.98 3.59 -20.07
CA MET A 89 15.40 4.82 -20.75
C MET A 89 14.48 6.01 -20.41
N ALA A 90 13.18 5.77 -20.34
CA ALA A 90 12.17 6.80 -20.17
C ALA A 90 11.12 6.42 -19.11
N PHE A 91 10.52 7.44 -18.50
CA PHE A 91 9.27 7.28 -17.78
C PHE A 91 8.13 7.23 -18.80
N ILE A 92 7.42 6.11 -18.83
CA ILE A 92 6.32 5.89 -19.77
C ILE A 92 5.01 6.23 -19.07
N ASP A 93 4.36 7.30 -19.52
CA ASP A 93 3.02 7.67 -19.13
C ASP A 93 2.02 7.00 -20.07
N TYR A 94 1.48 5.86 -19.62
CA TYR A 94 0.47 5.09 -20.34
C TYR A 94 -0.94 5.35 -19.80
N SER A 95 -1.15 6.44 -19.02
CA SER A 95 -2.42 6.68 -18.34
C SER A 95 -3.62 6.83 -19.28
N ALA A 96 -3.40 7.31 -20.51
CA ALA A 96 -4.46 7.48 -21.49
C ALA A 96 -4.80 6.18 -22.25
N ILE A 97 -3.90 5.18 -22.22
CA ILE A 97 -4.09 3.88 -22.88
C ILE A 97 -4.34 2.73 -21.89
N LYS A 98 -4.03 2.94 -20.61
CA LYS A 98 -4.47 2.07 -19.54
C LYS A 98 -5.97 2.18 -19.49
N GLU A 99 -6.68 1.11 -19.84
CA GLU A 99 -8.05 0.95 -19.37
C GLU A 99 -8.02 1.22 -17.87
N THR A 100 -8.67 2.31 -17.45
CA THR A 100 -8.78 2.72 -16.04
C THR A 100 -9.02 1.45 -15.23
N ALA A 101 -8.15 1.19 -14.25
CA ALA A 101 -8.08 -0.07 -13.48
C ALA A 101 -9.45 -0.75 -13.37
N PRO A 102 -9.55 -2.08 -13.58
CA PRO A 102 -10.83 -2.78 -13.74
C PRO A 102 -11.84 -2.19 -12.77
N ARG A 103 -12.89 -1.58 -13.33
CA ARG A 103 -13.96 -0.91 -12.58
C ARG A 103 -14.30 -1.86 -11.45
N LYS A 104 -13.99 -1.46 -10.21
CA LYS A 104 -13.99 -2.35 -9.03
C LYS A 104 -15.22 -3.23 -9.13
N GLU A 105 -15.04 -4.50 -9.50
CA GLU A 105 -16.18 -5.38 -9.77
C GLU A 105 -17.10 -5.27 -8.56
N GLU A 106 -18.39 -5.04 -8.82
CA GLU A 106 -19.36 -4.96 -7.74
C GLU A 106 -19.19 -6.18 -6.86
N ASP A 107 -19.04 -5.95 -5.56
CA ASP A 107 -18.75 -7.00 -4.61
C ASP A 107 -19.93 -7.99 -4.61
N LYS A 108 -19.78 -9.11 -5.33
CA LYS A 108 -20.83 -10.13 -5.52
C LYS A 108 -21.20 -10.85 -4.21
N ARG A 109 -20.51 -10.55 -3.10
CA ARG A 109 -20.78 -11.15 -1.79
C ARG A 109 -22.12 -10.65 -1.24
N PRO A 110 -22.80 -11.45 -0.41
CA PRO A 110 -24.06 -11.06 0.21
C PRO A 110 -23.97 -9.72 0.96
N PRO A 111 -25.06 -8.93 0.98
CA PRO A 111 -25.10 -7.71 1.76
C PRO A 111 -24.94 -8.03 3.26
N LEU A 112 -24.39 -7.07 3.99
CA LEU A 112 -24.26 -7.20 5.44
C LEU A 112 -25.65 -7.23 6.08
N PRO A 113 -25.82 -7.95 7.21
CA PRO A 113 -27.04 -7.88 8.00
C PRO A 113 -27.29 -6.46 8.50
N GLU A 114 -28.56 -6.11 8.62
CA GLU A 114 -28.98 -4.83 9.20
C GLU A 114 -28.39 -4.64 10.60
N GLY A 115 -27.95 -3.43 10.91
CA GLY A 115 -27.39 -3.10 12.22
C GLY A 115 -25.92 -3.51 12.41
N TYR A 116 -25.31 -4.30 11.52
CA TYR A 116 -23.90 -4.73 11.69
C TYR A 116 -22.94 -3.54 11.62
N LEU A 117 -23.09 -2.70 10.59
CA LEU A 117 -22.21 -1.56 10.37
C LEU A 117 -22.44 -0.48 11.43
N GLU A 118 -23.70 -0.21 11.75
CA GLU A 118 -24.13 0.71 12.80
C GLU A 118 -23.54 0.28 14.14
N LYS A 119 -23.55 -1.03 14.45
CA LYS A 119 -22.98 -1.53 15.70
C LYS A 119 -21.47 -1.36 15.74
N LEU A 120 -20.77 -1.62 14.64
CA LEU A 120 -19.32 -1.39 14.55
C LEU A 120 -18.97 0.09 14.81
N GLN A 121 -19.78 1.01 14.28
CA GLN A 121 -19.62 2.45 14.49
C GLN A 121 -19.97 2.87 15.92
N GLN A 122 -21.03 2.32 16.52
CA GLN A 122 -21.42 2.57 17.92
C GLN A 122 -20.31 2.17 18.88
N VAL A 123 -19.64 1.04 18.63
CA VAL A 123 -18.50 0.57 19.43
C VAL A 123 -17.21 1.36 19.16
N ARG A 124 -17.23 2.30 18.20
CA ARG A 124 -16.12 3.20 17.84
C ARG A 124 -14.85 2.46 17.41
N TYR A 125 -15.01 1.35 16.68
CA TYR A 125 -13.87 0.68 16.06
C TYR A 125 -13.21 1.57 14.99
N SER A 126 -11.92 1.33 14.75
CA SER A 126 -11.19 2.05 13.69
C SER A 126 -11.70 1.67 12.31
N ASP A 127 -11.60 2.57 11.33
CA ASP A 127 -12.04 2.28 9.94
C ASP A 127 -11.34 1.05 9.36
N HIS A 128 -10.08 0.81 9.74
CA HIS A 128 -9.37 -0.40 9.36
C HIS A 128 -10.08 -1.65 9.92
N THR A 129 -10.40 -1.64 11.21
CA THR A 129 -11.16 -2.73 11.85
C THR A 129 -12.53 -2.92 11.21
N VAL A 130 -13.26 -1.84 10.93
CA VAL A 130 -14.57 -1.88 10.26
C VAL A 130 -14.46 -2.57 8.90
N ARG A 131 -13.46 -2.19 8.08
CA ARG A 131 -13.22 -2.79 6.76
C ARG A 131 -12.87 -4.28 6.87
N VAL A 132 -11.98 -4.63 7.80
CA VAL A 132 -11.55 -6.02 8.03
C VAL A 132 -12.72 -6.88 8.48
N TYR A 133 -13.49 -6.42 9.46
CA TYR A 133 -14.62 -7.16 10.02
C TYR A 133 -15.72 -7.34 8.97
N THR A 134 -16.05 -6.26 8.25
CA THR A 134 -16.99 -6.29 7.13
C THR A 134 -16.56 -7.29 6.07
N SER A 135 -15.30 -7.26 5.63
CA SER A 135 -14.82 -8.20 4.61
C SER A 135 -14.86 -9.64 5.08
N TYR A 136 -14.37 -9.92 6.29
CA TYR A 136 -14.34 -11.28 6.82
C TYR A 136 -15.72 -11.84 7.15
N PHE A 137 -16.65 -10.97 7.55
CA PHE A 137 -18.03 -11.35 7.77
C PHE A 137 -18.74 -11.64 6.44
N ARG A 138 -18.51 -10.83 5.39
CA ARG A 138 -19.02 -11.13 4.03
C ARG A 138 -18.50 -12.46 3.49
N ASP A 139 -17.21 -12.76 3.68
CA ASP A 139 -16.65 -14.06 3.30
C ASP A 139 -17.35 -15.22 4.02
N PHE A 140 -17.69 -15.01 5.31
CA PHE A 140 -18.44 -15.98 6.10
C PHE A 140 -19.88 -16.13 5.60
N GLN A 141 -20.57 -15.03 5.28
CA GLN A 141 -21.92 -15.07 4.70
C GLN A 141 -21.94 -15.81 3.36
N GLN A 142 -20.93 -15.57 2.52
CA GLN A 142 -20.81 -16.23 1.23
C GLN A 142 -20.60 -17.75 1.37
N HIS A 143 -19.85 -18.20 2.39
CA HIS A 143 -19.67 -19.63 2.63
C HIS A 143 -20.97 -20.35 3.01
N PHE A 144 -21.88 -19.66 3.70
CA PHE A 144 -23.18 -20.17 4.11
C PHE A 144 -24.33 -19.62 3.24
N GLU A 145 -24.04 -19.29 1.97
CA GLU A 145 -25.03 -18.76 1.04
C GLU A 145 -26.24 -19.70 0.93
N GLY A 146 -27.45 -19.13 0.95
CA GLY A 146 -28.71 -19.89 0.98
C GLY A 146 -29.17 -20.35 2.37
N ARG A 147 -28.38 -20.14 3.43
CA ARG A 147 -28.82 -20.37 4.82
C ARG A 147 -28.93 -19.07 5.62
N LYS A 148 -29.77 -19.08 6.65
CA LYS A 148 -29.84 -18.00 7.64
C LYS A 148 -28.61 -18.07 8.54
N ILE A 149 -27.82 -17.00 8.56
CA ILE A 149 -26.57 -16.95 9.35
C ILE A 149 -26.84 -17.09 10.85
N GLU A 150 -28.00 -16.64 11.32
CA GLU A 150 -28.41 -16.73 12.72
C GLU A 150 -28.50 -18.18 13.26
N THR A 151 -28.75 -19.15 12.37
CA THR A 151 -28.92 -20.57 12.76
C THR A 151 -27.62 -21.35 12.74
N VAL A 152 -26.51 -20.75 12.30
CA VAL A 152 -25.23 -21.46 12.16
C VAL A 152 -24.69 -21.83 13.55
N THR A 153 -24.34 -23.09 13.71
CA THR A 153 -23.88 -23.65 14.97
C THR A 153 -22.38 -23.38 15.20
N PRO A 154 -21.91 -23.43 16.47
CA PRO A 154 -20.48 -23.33 16.76
C PRO A 154 -19.62 -24.42 16.08
N GLY A 155 -20.20 -25.60 15.82
CA GLY A 155 -19.54 -26.69 15.09
C GLY A 155 -19.25 -26.29 13.64
N GLU A 156 -20.28 -25.84 12.93
CA GLU A 156 -20.15 -25.37 11.54
C GLU A 156 -19.18 -24.18 11.41
N ILE A 157 -19.12 -23.29 12.41
CA ILE A 157 -18.14 -22.20 12.44
C ILE A 157 -16.71 -22.75 12.57
N ASN A 158 -16.49 -23.79 13.38
CA ASN A 158 -15.18 -24.44 13.47
C ASN A 158 -14.81 -25.12 12.14
N ASP A 159 -15.77 -25.80 11.51
CA ASP A 159 -15.55 -26.48 10.22
C ASP A 159 -15.18 -25.47 9.13
N TYR A 160 -15.86 -24.32 9.08
CA TYR A 160 -15.49 -23.21 8.19
C TYR A 160 -14.06 -22.71 8.45
N LEU A 161 -13.67 -22.55 9.72
CA LEU A 161 -12.32 -22.12 10.07
C LEU A 161 -11.26 -23.16 9.69
N LEU A 162 -11.56 -24.45 9.85
CA LEU A 162 -10.69 -25.55 9.41
C LEU A 162 -10.55 -25.56 7.89
N TYR A 163 -11.65 -25.41 7.15
CA TYR A 163 -11.64 -25.24 5.70
C TYR A 163 -10.71 -24.11 5.28
N LEU A 164 -10.78 -22.94 5.94
CA LEU A 164 -9.88 -21.83 5.62
C LEU A 164 -8.40 -22.13 5.93
N ILE A 165 -8.13 -22.90 6.98
CA ILE A 165 -6.76 -23.29 7.34
C ILE A 165 -6.18 -24.24 6.28
N HIS A 166 -6.95 -25.25 5.87
CA HIS A 166 -6.47 -26.27 4.94
C HIS A 166 -6.45 -25.78 3.49
N GLU A 167 -7.54 -25.17 3.02
CA GLU A 167 -7.69 -24.79 1.61
C GLU A 167 -7.08 -23.43 1.29
N LYS A 168 -7.17 -22.47 2.22
CA LYS A 168 -6.69 -21.10 2.02
C LYS A 168 -5.39 -20.77 2.77
N ASN A 169 -4.82 -21.74 3.50
CA ASN A 169 -3.57 -21.59 4.24
C ASN A 169 -3.52 -20.29 5.09
N ILE A 170 -4.63 -19.97 5.77
CA ILE A 170 -4.70 -18.71 6.52
C ILE A 170 -3.73 -18.69 7.70
N SER A 171 -3.14 -17.52 7.94
CA SER A 171 -2.28 -17.30 9.11
C SER A 171 -3.08 -17.30 10.42
N SER A 172 -2.38 -17.59 11.53
CA SER A 172 -2.94 -17.45 12.89
C SER A 172 -3.53 -16.05 13.18
N CYS A 173 -2.93 -15.00 12.60
CA CYS A 173 -3.43 -13.64 12.72
C CYS A 173 -4.79 -13.47 12.01
N GLN A 174 -4.90 -13.95 10.76
CA GLN A 174 -6.13 -13.93 9.99
C GLN A 174 -7.22 -14.77 10.65
N GLN A 175 -6.89 -15.96 11.15
CA GLN A 175 -7.81 -16.82 11.89
C GLN A 175 -8.42 -16.07 13.09
N ASN A 176 -7.58 -15.44 13.92
CA ASN A 176 -8.04 -14.67 15.08
C ASN A 176 -8.92 -13.47 14.70
N GLN A 177 -8.58 -12.76 13.62
CA GLN A 177 -9.39 -11.63 13.13
C GLN A 177 -10.75 -12.09 12.61
N ARG A 178 -10.80 -13.19 11.85
CA ARG A 178 -12.06 -13.79 11.35
C ARG A 178 -12.95 -14.25 12.51
N ILE A 179 -12.38 -14.94 13.50
CA ILE A 179 -13.09 -15.34 14.71
C ILE A 179 -13.72 -14.13 15.40
N ASN A 180 -12.96 -13.03 15.56
CA ASN A 180 -13.48 -11.83 16.22
C ASN A 180 -14.58 -11.13 15.40
N ALA A 181 -14.48 -11.13 14.06
CA ALA A 181 -15.51 -10.59 13.18
C ALA A 181 -16.83 -11.38 13.27
N ILE A 182 -16.73 -12.71 13.33
CA ILE A 182 -17.88 -13.61 13.50
C ILE A 182 -18.49 -13.45 14.90
N LYS A 183 -17.65 -13.48 15.94
CA LYS A 183 -18.08 -13.25 17.34
C LYS A 183 -18.81 -11.93 17.50
N PHE A 184 -18.32 -10.87 16.86
CA PHE A 184 -18.93 -9.56 16.92
C PHE A 184 -20.40 -9.59 16.46
N TYR A 185 -20.72 -10.33 15.40
CA TYR A 185 -22.11 -10.49 14.96
C TYR A 185 -22.99 -11.14 16.03
N TYR A 186 -22.63 -12.35 16.46
CA TYR A 186 -23.46 -13.12 17.40
C TYR A 186 -23.56 -12.44 18.77
N GLU A 187 -22.45 -11.93 19.31
CA GLU A 187 -22.41 -11.36 20.66
C GLU A 187 -22.91 -9.91 20.72
N LYS A 188 -22.64 -9.08 19.69
CA LYS A 188 -22.92 -7.64 19.73
C LYS A 188 -24.10 -7.20 18.88
N VAL A 189 -24.38 -7.89 17.78
CA VAL A 189 -25.49 -7.55 16.89
C VAL A 189 -26.73 -8.34 17.29
N LEU A 190 -26.62 -9.66 17.42
CA LEU A 190 -27.73 -10.53 17.85
C LEU A 190 -27.93 -10.59 19.37
N GLY A 191 -26.97 -10.09 20.16
CA GLY A 191 -27.05 -10.07 21.62
C GLY A 191 -27.02 -11.45 22.28
N GLN A 192 -26.52 -12.48 21.59
CA GLN A 192 -26.41 -13.83 22.15
C GLN A 192 -25.31 -13.88 23.23
N GLU A 193 -25.45 -14.84 24.16
CA GLU A 193 -24.43 -15.09 25.17
C GLU A 193 -23.08 -15.47 24.53
N ARG A 194 -22.00 -15.18 25.26
CA ARG A 194 -20.63 -15.47 24.82
C ARG A 194 -20.44 -16.97 24.66
N ARG A 195 -20.62 -17.47 23.44
CA ARG A 195 -20.22 -18.82 23.09
C ARG A 195 -18.69 -18.83 23.05
N CYS A 196 -18.06 -19.52 23.99
CA CYS A 196 -16.64 -19.83 23.91
C CYS A 196 -16.44 -20.79 22.75
N TYR A 197 -16.31 -20.24 21.54
CA TYR A 197 -15.80 -20.98 20.40
C TYR A 197 -14.45 -21.55 20.83
N LYS A 198 -14.41 -22.85 21.14
CA LYS A 198 -13.19 -23.61 21.44
C LYS A 198 -12.41 -23.82 20.14
N VAL A 199 -12.22 -22.75 19.37
CA VAL A 199 -11.27 -22.76 18.28
C VAL A 199 -9.92 -22.76 18.98
N ASN A 200 -9.19 -23.86 18.85
CA ASN A 200 -7.79 -23.91 19.25
C ASN A 200 -7.07 -22.80 18.48
N ARG A 201 -6.81 -21.69 19.16
CA ARG A 201 -6.10 -20.57 18.58
C ARG A 201 -4.72 -21.08 18.24
N ALA A 202 -4.33 -20.98 16.97
CA ALA A 202 -2.94 -21.20 16.61
C ALA A 202 -2.09 -20.25 17.47
N LYS A 203 -1.21 -20.83 18.30
CA LYS A 203 -0.29 -20.06 19.13
C LYS A 203 0.55 -19.26 18.16
N ARG A 204 0.41 -17.93 18.19
CA ARG A 204 1.22 -17.06 17.34
C ARG A 204 2.67 -17.35 17.67
N GLU A 205 3.42 -17.87 16.70
CA GLU A 205 4.87 -17.95 16.83
C GLU A 205 5.36 -16.54 17.11
N LYS A 206 5.86 -16.34 18.33
CA LYS A 206 6.57 -15.11 18.68
C LYS A 206 7.98 -15.29 18.13
N THR A 207 8.13 -15.03 16.83
CA THR A 207 9.47 -14.84 16.28
C THR A 207 10.09 -13.63 16.99
N LEU A 208 11.37 -13.73 17.31
CA LEU A 208 12.12 -12.57 17.77
C LEU A 208 11.97 -11.48 16.68
N PRO A 209 11.65 -10.22 17.04
CA PRO A 209 11.66 -9.16 16.07
C PRO A 209 13.04 -9.13 15.42
N ASP A 210 13.08 -9.23 14.10
CA ASP A 210 14.31 -9.00 13.35
C ASP A 210 14.61 -7.50 13.45
N VAL A 211 15.48 -7.13 14.39
CA VAL A 211 15.83 -5.74 14.65
C VAL A 211 17.01 -5.40 13.77
N LEU A 212 16.84 -4.35 12.95
CA LEU A 212 17.91 -3.86 12.08
C LEU A 212 19.13 -3.41 12.90
N SER A 213 20.31 -3.78 12.40
CA SER A 213 21.59 -3.31 12.94
C SER A 213 21.78 -1.81 12.68
N LYS A 214 22.66 -1.17 13.46
CA LYS A 214 22.98 0.26 13.27
C LYS A 214 23.56 0.52 11.87
N GLU A 215 24.32 -0.43 11.36
CA GLU A 215 24.94 -0.41 10.04
C GLU A 215 23.90 -0.50 8.92
N GLU A 216 22.87 -1.33 9.07
CA GLU A 216 21.74 -1.40 8.13
C GLU A 216 20.92 -0.11 8.11
N ILE A 217 20.62 0.44 9.29
CA ILE A 217 19.91 1.72 9.38
C ILE A 217 20.72 2.83 8.72
N LYS A 218 22.04 2.85 8.94
CA LYS A 218 22.93 3.80 8.27
C LYS A 218 22.88 3.63 6.76
N LYS A 219 22.94 2.41 6.23
CA LYS A 219 22.80 2.15 4.78
C LYS A 219 21.46 2.67 4.23
N ILE A 220 20.36 2.46 4.95
CA ILE A 220 19.04 2.98 4.55
C ILE A 220 19.05 4.51 4.53
N LEU A 221 19.60 5.15 5.57
CA LEU A 221 19.67 6.60 5.64
C LEU A 221 20.59 7.19 4.56
N ASP A 222 21.77 6.60 4.32
CA ASP A 222 22.74 7.04 3.32
C ASP A 222 22.14 7.04 1.91
N VAL A 223 21.36 6.00 1.60
CA VAL A 223 20.66 5.83 0.33
C VAL A 223 19.53 6.87 0.17
N THR A 224 18.83 7.22 1.25
CA THR A 224 17.73 8.20 1.22
C THR A 224 18.18 9.66 1.28
N VAL A 225 19.48 9.95 1.45
CA VAL A 225 20.03 11.33 1.48
C VAL A 225 19.67 12.13 0.22
N THR A 226 19.46 11.46 -0.91
CA THR A 226 19.13 12.09 -2.21
C THR A 226 17.77 12.79 -2.20
N ASP A 227 16.79 12.28 -1.44
CA ASP A 227 15.48 12.93 -1.25
C ASP A 227 15.31 13.32 0.22
N LEU A 228 15.38 14.64 0.49
CA LEU A 228 15.25 15.20 1.83
C LEU A 228 13.96 14.77 2.53
N ARG A 229 12.86 14.56 1.79
CA ARG A 229 11.58 14.09 2.33
C ARG A 229 11.72 12.69 2.90
N PHE A 230 12.21 11.74 2.10
CA PHE A 230 12.38 10.35 2.54
C PHE A 230 13.40 10.25 3.68
N PHE A 231 14.51 10.98 3.58
CA PHE A 231 15.48 11.04 4.66
C PHE A 231 14.85 11.46 5.99
N CYS A 232 14.03 12.52 5.99
CA CYS A 232 13.33 13.00 7.19
C CYS A 232 12.30 11.98 7.71
N MET A 233 11.54 11.35 6.82
CA MET A 233 10.54 10.33 7.17
C MET A 233 11.19 9.13 7.87
N PHE A 234 12.22 8.52 7.26
CA PHE A 234 12.91 7.36 7.84
C PHE A 234 13.64 7.73 9.13
N SER A 235 14.23 8.92 9.18
CA SER A 235 14.90 9.40 10.39
C SER A 235 13.91 9.55 11.55
N ILE A 236 12.72 10.12 11.34
CA ILE A 236 11.69 10.23 12.39
C ILE A 236 11.17 8.86 12.83
N LEU A 237 10.89 7.96 11.88
CA LEU A 237 10.45 6.60 12.20
C LEU A 237 11.45 5.88 13.10
N TYR A 238 12.74 6.02 12.79
CA TYR A 238 13.81 5.40 13.57
C TYR A 238 14.06 6.13 14.91
N SER A 239 14.30 7.43 14.89
CA SER A 239 14.76 8.18 16.08
C SER A 239 13.66 8.47 17.08
N ALA A 240 12.46 8.76 16.60
CA ALA A 240 11.30 9.06 17.43
C ALA A 240 10.36 7.85 17.57
N GLY A 241 10.62 6.73 16.89
CA GLY A 241 9.81 5.52 17.05
C GLY A 241 8.33 5.76 16.73
N LEU A 242 8.04 6.67 15.79
CA LEU A 242 6.68 6.90 15.32
C LEU A 242 6.20 5.67 14.57
N ARG A 243 4.91 5.33 14.73
CA ARG A 243 4.25 4.38 13.84
C ARG A 243 4.05 5.04 12.48
N ILE A 244 4.00 4.24 11.42
CA ILE A 244 3.77 4.75 10.05
C ILE A 244 2.49 5.59 9.97
N SER A 245 1.40 5.15 10.60
CA SER A 245 0.15 5.94 10.66
C SER A 245 0.32 7.28 11.36
N GLU A 246 1.08 7.32 12.46
CA GLU A 246 1.36 8.55 13.22
C GLU A 246 2.25 9.51 12.41
N LEU A 247 3.18 9.00 11.60
CA LEU A 247 4.00 9.80 10.70
C LEU A 247 3.16 10.44 9.58
N LEU A 248 2.25 9.68 8.98
CA LEU A 248 1.40 10.15 7.89
C LEU A 248 0.39 11.21 8.35
N GLU A 249 -0.02 11.15 9.61
CA GLU A 249 -0.95 12.12 10.24
C GLU A 249 -0.23 13.27 10.95
N LEU A 250 1.10 13.38 10.84
CA LEU A 250 1.86 14.45 11.48
C LEU A 250 1.56 15.79 10.83
N LYS A 251 1.27 16.84 11.61
CA LYS A 251 1.02 18.19 11.09
C LYS A 251 2.21 19.12 11.33
N PRO A 252 2.37 20.20 10.55
CA PRO A 252 3.45 21.16 10.78
C PRO A 252 3.47 21.77 12.19
N GLY A 253 2.31 22.05 12.76
CA GLY A 253 2.19 22.58 14.13
C GLY A 253 2.49 21.57 15.24
N ASP A 254 2.74 20.30 14.93
CA ASP A 254 3.10 19.28 15.92
C ASP A 254 4.59 19.25 16.24
N ILE A 255 5.42 19.94 15.45
CA ILE A 255 6.86 19.99 15.65
C ILE A 255 7.22 21.26 16.42
N ASN A 256 7.73 21.10 17.63
CA ASN A 256 8.27 22.19 18.43
C ASN A 256 9.78 22.27 18.21
N GLU A 257 10.22 23.27 17.44
CA GLU A 257 11.64 23.45 17.12
C GLU A 257 12.48 23.84 18.35
N SER A 258 11.96 24.70 19.22
CA SER A 258 12.66 25.19 20.41
C SER A 258 12.97 24.07 21.40
N LEU A 259 12.03 23.15 21.60
CA LEU A 259 12.17 22.04 22.54
C LEU A 259 12.63 20.75 21.88
N SER A 260 12.77 20.71 20.55
CA SER A 260 13.08 19.49 19.78
C SER A 260 12.11 18.33 20.10
N LEU A 261 10.81 18.64 20.12
CA LEU A 261 9.74 17.70 20.44
C LEU A 261 8.77 17.53 19.27
N ILE A 262 8.29 16.31 19.07
CA ILE A 262 7.10 16.02 18.26
C ILE A 262 5.93 15.75 19.21
N ARG A 263 4.80 16.39 18.94
CA ARG A 263 3.50 16.02 19.49
C ARG A 263 2.86 14.94 18.61
N VAL A 264 2.75 13.72 19.13
CA VAL A 264 1.99 12.65 18.47
C VAL A 264 0.55 12.71 18.98
N ARG A 265 -0.38 13.14 18.13
CA ARG A 265 -1.81 13.19 18.45
C ARG A 265 -2.45 11.81 18.32
N GLN A 266 -3.42 11.52 19.18
CA GLN A 266 -4.27 10.33 19.10
C GLN A 266 -3.49 9.02 18.85
N GLY A 267 -2.41 8.81 19.60
CA GLY A 267 -1.69 7.53 19.60
C GLY A 267 -2.55 6.37 20.11
N LYS A 268 -1.94 5.22 20.39
CA LYS A 268 -2.67 4.03 20.88
C LYS A 268 -3.65 4.38 22.01
N GLY A 269 -4.94 4.08 21.80
CA GLY A 269 -6.01 4.41 22.75
C GLY A 269 -6.46 5.87 22.74
N LYS A 270 -6.19 6.61 21.66
CA LYS A 270 -6.49 8.05 21.50
C LYS A 270 -5.79 8.93 22.52
N LYS A 271 -4.60 8.53 22.96
CA LYS A 271 -3.78 9.29 23.91
C LYS A 271 -2.70 10.06 23.17
N ASP A 272 -2.60 11.34 23.47
CA ASP A 272 -1.50 12.19 22.99
C ASP A 272 -0.22 11.85 23.76
N ARG A 273 0.93 11.91 23.07
CA ARG A 273 2.25 11.81 23.70
C ARG A 273 3.25 12.74 23.03
N TYR A 274 4.28 13.12 23.78
CA TYR A 274 5.44 13.82 23.22
C TYR A 274 6.56 12.84 22.96
N THR A 275 7.39 13.15 21.96
CA THR A 275 8.58 12.36 21.64
C THR A 275 9.73 13.27 21.28
N LEU A 276 10.92 12.91 21.74
CA LEU A 276 12.15 13.68 21.54
C LEU A 276 12.73 13.43 20.15
N LEU A 277 13.30 14.49 19.58
CA LEU A 277 14.09 14.43 18.34
C LEU A 277 15.53 14.86 18.60
N SER A 278 16.44 14.30 17.82
CA SER A 278 17.85 14.72 17.85
C SER A 278 18.02 16.09 17.18
N ARG A 279 18.90 16.93 17.74
CA ARG A 279 19.21 18.26 17.18
C ARG A 279 19.66 18.23 15.71
N PRO A 280 20.46 17.26 15.24
CA PRO A 280 20.82 17.17 13.82
C PRO A 280 19.62 16.93 12.90
N LEU A 281 18.68 16.08 13.34
CA LEU A 281 17.44 15.82 12.60
C LEU A 281 16.55 17.06 12.57
N MET A 282 16.44 17.79 13.68
CA MET A 282 15.71 19.06 13.72
C MET A 282 16.19 20.05 12.66
N LYS A 283 17.51 20.20 12.48
CA LYS A 283 18.06 21.08 11.42
C LYS A 283 17.59 20.64 10.01
N LYS A 284 17.53 19.33 9.75
CA LYS A 284 17.05 18.79 8.47
C LYS A 284 15.54 18.99 8.31
N LEU A 285 14.76 18.85 9.38
CA LEU A 285 13.32 19.10 9.40
C LEU A 285 13.00 20.58 9.19
N THR A 286 13.72 21.50 9.82
CA THR A 286 13.59 22.94 9.57
C THR A 286 13.93 23.28 8.11
N LYS A 287 14.99 22.67 7.55
CA LYS A 287 15.32 22.81 6.12
C LYS A 287 14.18 22.29 5.23
N TYR A 288 13.63 21.13 5.55
CA TYR A 288 12.49 20.53 4.85
C TYR A 288 11.26 21.46 4.91
N ASN A 289 10.89 21.95 6.10
CA ASN A 289 9.75 22.83 6.31
C ASN A 289 9.86 24.13 5.48
N ARG A 290 11.06 24.72 5.40
CA ARG A 290 11.33 25.91 4.57
C ARG A 290 11.21 25.65 3.07
N LEU A 291 11.65 24.48 2.61
CA LEU A 291 11.68 24.14 1.18
C LEU A 291 10.30 23.71 0.66
N TYR A 292 9.61 22.84 1.40
CA TYR A 292 8.35 22.23 0.96
C TYR A 292 7.11 23.00 1.44
N LYS A 293 7.23 23.82 2.50
CA LYS A 293 6.14 24.63 3.06
C LYS A 293 4.81 23.85 3.23
N PRO A 294 4.83 22.72 3.96
CA PRO A 294 3.65 21.88 4.14
C PRO A 294 2.50 22.65 4.79
N LYS A 295 1.27 22.39 4.35
CA LYS A 295 0.07 23.12 4.84
C LYS A 295 -0.84 22.26 5.70
N VAL A 296 -1.15 21.05 5.24
CA VAL A 296 -2.12 20.15 5.88
C VAL A 296 -1.39 19.08 6.67
N TRP A 297 -0.44 18.40 6.02
CA TRP A 297 0.37 17.34 6.61
C TRP A 297 1.83 17.72 6.49
N PHE A 298 2.64 17.33 7.47
CA PHE A 298 4.06 17.65 7.43
C PHE A 298 4.74 16.98 6.23
N PHE A 299 4.36 15.75 5.88
CA PHE A 299 4.87 15.06 4.70
C PHE A 299 3.79 14.95 3.61
N GLU A 300 3.82 15.87 2.65
CA GLU A 300 2.91 15.88 1.51
C GLU A 300 3.53 15.20 0.27
N GLN A 301 2.71 14.50 -0.53
CA GLN A 301 3.20 13.82 -1.74
C GLN A 301 3.62 14.82 -2.84
N ARG A 302 3.05 16.04 -2.84
CA ARG A 302 3.48 17.30 -3.50
C ARG A 302 2.52 18.43 -3.08
N PRO A 303 2.91 19.72 -3.18
CA PRO A 303 2.04 20.88 -2.91
C PRO A 303 0.91 21.03 -3.93
#